data_AF-A0A2W5HL84-F1
#
_entry.id   AF-A0A2W5HL84-F1
#
_cell.length_a   1.000
_cell.length_b   1.000
_cell.length_c   1.000
_cell.angle_alpha   90.00
_cell.angle_beta   90.00
_cell.angle_gamma   90.00
#
_symmetry.space_group_name_H-M   'P 1'
#
loop_
_entity.id
_entity.type
_entity.pdbx_description
1 polymer ?
#
loop_
_entity_poly.entity_id
_entity_poly.type
_entity_poly.pdbx_seq_one_letter_code
_entity_poly.pdbx_strand_id
1 'polypeptide(L)'
;MNLFIEQLSQQVSNPYSLFFFLAFALSLFMFHMKARRKILATKFLSDANYATYYFLIGGLPGAMGAMIAGLGGLVQAITPDKHFQKTRYWRLGVAIILSLIAIYFSAAKSTDLLPLFAIIIGRLAEMSSTPQKVRLRMALTFPPWMVYNILHGYHLLVFANTAVLFSLFWAIWQHHSIKHRVEPV
;
A
#
# COMPACT_ATOMS: atom_id res chain seq x y z
N MET A 1 -0.44 30.26 2.00
CA MET A 1 0.91 29.63 2.00
C MET A 1 1.39 29.31 3.41
N ASN A 2 1.28 30.23 4.37
CA ASN A 2 1.74 30.01 5.76
C ASN A 2 1.07 28.82 6.47
N LEU A 3 -0.25 28.66 6.34
CA LEU A 3 -0.99 27.58 7.01
C LEU A 3 -0.56 26.17 6.56
N PHE A 4 -0.25 25.98 5.27
CA PHE A 4 0.19 24.68 4.75
C PHE A 4 1.58 24.30 5.26
N ILE A 5 2.50 25.28 5.28
CA ILE A 5 3.86 25.08 5.78
C ILE A 5 3.83 24.75 7.28
N GLU A 6 2.99 25.44 8.06
CA GLU A 6 2.79 25.13 9.48
C GLU A 6 2.24 23.72 9.70
N GLN A 7 1.19 23.32 8.96
CA GLN A 7 0.61 21.98 9.07
C GLN A 7 1.63 20.89 8.73
N LEU A 8 2.42 21.09 7.67
CA LEU A 8 3.46 20.15 7.28
C LEU A 8 4.57 20.09 8.33
N SER A 9 5.01 21.25 8.84
CA SER A 9 6.01 21.32 9.90
C SER A 9 5.56 20.58 11.15
N GLN A 10 4.31 20.76 11.57
CA GLN A 10 3.72 20.06 12.72
C GLN A 10 3.67 18.54 12.50
N GLN A 11 3.30 18.10 11.29
CA GLN A 11 3.28 16.67 10.96
C GLN A 11 4.70 16.09 10.98
N VAL A 12 5.71 16.79 10.45
CA VAL A 12 7.10 16.32 10.44
C VAL A 12 7.67 16.26 11.86
N SER A 13 7.43 17.29 12.68
CA SER A 13 7.93 17.36 14.06
C SER A 13 7.22 16.42 15.04
N ASN A 14 6.15 15.76 14.60
CA ASN A 14 5.42 14.82 15.44
C ASN A 14 6.31 13.62 15.83
N PRO A 15 6.37 13.21 17.11
CA PRO A 15 7.16 12.04 17.53
C PRO A 15 6.77 10.74 16.80
N TYR A 16 5.54 10.64 16.28
CA TYR A 16 5.05 9.48 15.55
C TYR A 16 5.60 9.38 14.11
N SER A 17 6.26 10.44 13.62
CA SER A 17 6.83 10.49 12.25
C SER A 17 7.91 9.44 11.99
N LEU A 18 8.50 8.85 13.03
CA LEU A 18 9.41 7.71 12.87
C LEU A 18 8.74 6.56 12.11
N PHE A 19 7.49 6.20 12.49
CA PHE A 19 6.74 5.14 11.81
C PHE A 19 6.47 5.51 10.34
N PHE A 20 6.16 6.78 10.08
CA PHE A 20 6.02 7.28 8.72
C PHE A 20 7.31 7.12 7.90
N PHE A 21 8.46 7.56 8.41
CA PHE A 21 9.72 7.48 7.67
C PHE A 21 10.17 6.05 7.41
N LEU A 22 9.98 5.14 8.38
CA LEU A 22 10.24 3.72 8.19
C LEU A 22 9.32 3.11 7.14
N ALA A 23 8.01 3.38 7.21
CA ALA A 23 7.05 2.94 6.19
C ALA A 23 7.42 3.48 4.80
N PHE A 24 7.78 4.76 4.73
CA PHE A 24 8.14 5.44 3.49
C PHE A 24 9.40 4.83 2.85
N ALA A 25 10.46 4.62 3.63
CA ALA A 25 11.67 3.97 3.14
C ALA A 25 11.37 2.55 2.62
N LEU A 26 10.64 1.74 3.39
CA LEU A 26 10.27 0.37 2.98
C LEU A 26 9.45 0.36 1.69
N SER A 27 8.47 1.26 1.57
CA SER A 27 7.63 1.37 0.36
C SER A 27 8.39 1.85 -0.87
N LEU A 28 9.37 2.75 -0.71
CA LEU A 28 10.27 3.13 -1.81
C LEU A 28 11.08 1.93 -2.32
N PHE A 29 11.64 1.12 -1.42
CA PHE A 29 12.49 0.00 -1.82
C PHE A 29 11.71 -1.23 -2.30
N MET A 30 10.47 -1.44 -1.83
CA MET A 30 9.74 -2.70 -2.08
C MET A 30 9.62 -3.00 -3.58
N PHE A 31 9.35 -1.99 -4.42
CA PHE A 31 9.07 -2.21 -5.84
C PHE A 31 10.32 -2.57 -6.65
N HIS A 32 11.51 -2.25 -6.17
CA HIS A 32 12.76 -2.60 -6.85
C HIS A 32 13.18 -4.06 -6.62
N MET A 33 12.54 -4.77 -5.69
CA MET A 33 12.88 -6.16 -5.38
C MET A 33 12.52 -7.11 -6.53
N LYS A 34 13.40 -8.07 -6.86
CA LYS A 34 13.18 -9.02 -7.97
C LYS A 34 12.12 -10.08 -7.68
N ALA A 35 11.98 -10.51 -6.42
CA ALA A 35 11.12 -11.63 -6.06
C ALA A 35 9.75 -11.17 -5.54
N ARG A 36 8.67 -11.75 -6.07
CA ARG A 36 7.27 -11.46 -5.67
C ARG A 36 7.08 -11.53 -4.16
N ARG A 37 7.55 -12.61 -3.52
CA ARG A 37 7.39 -12.81 -2.08
C ARG A 37 8.08 -11.72 -1.26
N LYS A 38 9.24 -11.24 -1.71
CA LYS A 38 9.97 -10.14 -1.05
C LYS A 38 9.19 -8.82 -1.15
N ILE A 39 8.66 -8.49 -2.33
CA ILE A 39 7.79 -7.31 -2.51
C ILE A 39 6.64 -7.34 -1.50
N LEU A 40 5.94 -8.48 -1.41
CA LEU A 40 4.77 -8.63 -0.55
C LEU A 40 5.09 -8.66 0.95
N ALA A 41 6.22 -9.24 1.34
CA ALA A 41 6.68 -9.21 2.74
C ALA A 41 7.11 -7.81 3.17
N THR A 42 7.85 -7.09 2.32
CA THR A 42 8.23 -5.69 2.59
C THR A 42 7.01 -4.76 2.57
N LYS A 43 6.03 -5.02 1.69
CA LYS A 43 4.74 -4.34 1.72
C LYS A 43 4.06 -4.49 3.08
N PHE A 44 3.97 -5.70 3.63
CA PHE A 44 3.40 -5.91 4.96
C PHE A 44 4.09 -5.06 6.03
N LEU A 45 5.42 -5.04 6.05
CA LEU A 45 6.18 -4.23 7.02
C LEU A 45 5.91 -2.73 6.83
N SER A 46 5.87 -2.26 5.58
CA SER A 46 5.53 -0.87 5.26
C SER A 46 4.12 -0.52 5.72
N ASP A 47 3.14 -1.36 5.38
CA ASP A 47 1.73 -1.14 5.68
C ASP A 47 1.44 -1.21 7.18
N ALA A 48 2.15 -2.07 7.93
CA ALA A 48 2.06 -2.12 9.38
C ALA A 48 2.54 -0.80 10.01
N ASN A 49 3.66 -0.24 9.53
CA ASN A 49 4.16 1.06 10.00
C ASN A 49 3.23 2.21 9.60
N TYR A 50 2.69 2.22 8.36
CA TYR A 50 1.68 3.20 7.97
C TYR A 50 0.41 3.07 8.82
N ALA A 51 -0.06 1.86 9.10
CA ALA A 51 -1.22 1.62 9.94
C ALA A 51 -1.02 2.19 11.35
N THR A 52 0.14 1.92 11.95
CA THR A 52 0.53 2.50 13.24
C THR A 52 0.58 4.03 13.17
N TYR A 53 1.19 4.60 12.13
CA TYR A 53 1.23 6.06 11.96
C TYR A 53 -0.17 6.67 11.85
N TYR A 54 -1.04 6.14 10.97
CA TYR A 54 -2.44 6.58 10.84
C TYR A 54 -3.17 6.54 12.18
N PHE A 55 -3.03 5.44 12.93
CA PHE A 55 -3.70 5.27 14.21
C PHE A 55 -3.27 6.35 15.21
N LEU A 56 -1.96 6.61 15.30
CA LEU A 56 -1.38 7.59 16.21
C LEU A 56 -1.77 9.04 15.87
N ILE A 57 -2.04 9.35 14.60
CA ILE A 57 -2.54 10.67 14.17
C ILE A 57 -4.08 10.77 14.16
N GLY A 58 -4.80 9.76 14.68
CA GLY A 58 -6.26 9.74 14.79
C GLY A 58 -7.01 9.28 13.53
N GLY A 59 -6.30 8.82 12.50
CA GLY A 59 -6.87 8.34 11.24
C GLY A 59 -7.28 6.86 11.28
N LEU A 60 -8.26 6.49 12.10
CA LEU A 60 -8.65 5.10 12.30
C LEU A 60 -9.02 4.34 11.00
N PRO A 61 -9.81 4.90 10.05
CA PRO A 61 -10.11 4.20 8.78
C PRO A 61 -8.86 3.90 7.96
N GLY A 62 -7.94 4.87 7.86
CA GLY A 62 -6.65 4.70 7.19
C GLY A 62 -5.80 3.63 7.88
N ALA A 63 -5.79 3.61 9.22
CA ALA A 63 -5.07 2.63 10.00
C ALA A 63 -5.56 1.20 9.76
N MET A 64 -6.87 0.98 9.86
CA MET A 64 -7.48 -0.33 9.61
C MET A 64 -7.27 -0.75 8.16
N GLY A 65 -7.44 0.17 7.21
CA GLY A 65 -7.27 -0.12 5.80
C GLY A 65 -5.83 -0.52 5.44
N ALA A 66 -4.84 0.21 5.97
CA ALA A 66 -3.43 -0.12 5.80
C ALA A 66 -3.11 -1.49 6.43
N MET A 67 -3.59 -1.77 7.64
CA MET A 67 -3.34 -3.06 8.31
C MET A 67 -3.93 -4.23 7.51
N ILE A 68 -5.17 -4.11 7.02
CA ILE A 68 -5.81 -5.16 6.20
C ILE A 68 -5.06 -5.37 4.89
N ALA A 69 -4.63 -4.29 4.24
CA ALA A 69 -3.80 -4.36 3.05
C ALA A 69 -2.47 -5.08 3.35
N GLY A 70 -1.83 -4.75 4.48
CA GLY A 70 -0.55 -5.33 4.91
C GLY A 70 -0.66 -6.82 5.21
N LEU A 71 -1.59 -7.22 6.10
CA LEU A 71 -1.88 -8.63 6.39
C LEU A 71 -2.21 -9.40 5.12
N GLY A 72 -2.83 -8.70 4.18
CA GLY A 72 -3.02 -9.19 2.85
C GLY A 72 -1.77 -9.61 2.10
N GLY A 73 -0.81 -8.69 2.00
CA GLY A 73 0.49 -8.95 1.42
C GLY A 73 1.19 -10.10 2.14
N LEU A 74 1.13 -10.15 3.48
CA LEU A 74 1.74 -11.21 4.28
C LEU A 74 1.19 -12.59 3.93
N VAL A 75 -0.14 -12.76 3.93
CA VAL A 75 -0.79 -14.02 3.56
C VAL A 75 -0.34 -14.46 2.16
N GLN A 76 -0.23 -13.52 1.22
CA GLN A 76 0.20 -13.79 -0.14
C GLN A 76 1.71 -14.08 -0.27
N ALA A 77 2.53 -13.58 0.65
CA ALA A 77 3.96 -13.82 0.70
C ALA A 77 4.29 -15.22 1.27
N ILE A 78 3.59 -15.65 2.32
CA ILE A 78 3.82 -16.94 2.99
C ILE A 78 3.20 -18.13 2.25
N THR A 79 2.27 -17.85 1.34
CA THR A 79 1.59 -18.93 0.60
C THR A 79 2.50 -19.55 -0.45
N PRO A 80 2.64 -20.90 -0.45
CA PRO A 80 3.32 -21.60 -1.52
C PRO A 80 2.62 -21.41 -2.88
N ASP A 81 3.39 -21.18 -3.93
CA ASP A 81 2.84 -20.89 -5.27
C ASP A 81 1.92 -22.00 -5.80
N LYS A 82 2.16 -23.26 -5.40
CA LYS A 82 1.29 -24.42 -5.71
C LYS A 82 -0.17 -24.28 -5.21
N HIS A 83 -0.40 -23.52 -4.15
CA HIS A 83 -1.73 -23.32 -3.56
C HIS A 83 -2.37 -22.00 -3.98
N PHE A 84 -1.67 -21.21 -4.80
CA PHE A 84 -2.04 -19.85 -5.14
C PHE A 84 -3.40 -19.79 -5.86
N GLN A 85 -3.65 -20.66 -6.86
CA GLN A 85 -4.92 -20.68 -7.59
C GLN A 85 -6.07 -21.25 -6.75
N LYS A 86 -5.83 -22.33 -6.00
CA LYS A 86 -6.85 -23.01 -5.20
C LYS A 86 -7.45 -22.11 -4.11
N THR A 87 -6.65 -21.21 -3.56
CA THR A 87 -7.04 -20.37 -2.42
C THR A 87 -7.40 -18.93 -2.81
N ARG A 88 -7.43 -18.62 -4.12
CA ARG A 88 -7.63 -17.26 -4.65
C ARG A 88 -8.96 -16.64 -4.20
N TYR A 89 -10.08 -17.32 -4.45
CA TYR A 89 -11.41 -16.79 -4.14
C TYR A 89 -11.63 -16.68 -2.64
N TRP A 90 -11.16 -17.66 -1.86
CA TRP A 90 -11.23 -17.61 -0.40
C TRP A 90 -10.52 -16.37 0.16
N ARG A 91 -9.32 -16.06 -0.30
CA ARG A 91 -8.56 -14.87 0.13
C ARG A 91 -9.23 -13.57 -0.25
N LEU A 92 -9.84 -13.52 -1.44
CA LEU A 92 -10.60 -12.35 -1.88
C LEU A 92 -11.82 -12.15 -0.97
N GLY A 93 -12.58 -13.22 -0.71
CA GLY A 93 -13.72 -13.20 0.20
C GLY A 93 -13.34 -12.73 1.61
N VAL A 94 -12.29 -13.30 2.20
CA VAL A 94 -11.80 -12.88 3.52
C VAL A 94 -11.38 -11.40 3.52
N ALA A 95 -10.68 -10.93 2.48
CA ALA A 95 -10.31 -9.53 2.38
C ALA A 95 -11.54 -8.62 2.30
N ILE A 96 -12.56 -8.98 1.53
CA ILE A 96 -13.82 -8.22 1.42
C ILE A 96 -14.51 -8.19 2.79
N ILE A 97 -14.69 -9.34 3.45
CA ILE A 97 -15.36 -9.44 4.76
C ILE A 97 -14.63 -8.60 5.81
N LEU A 98 -13.31 -8.75 5.93
CA LEU A 98 -12.52 -7.95 6.89
C LEU A 98 -12.62 -6.45 6.61
N SER A 99 -12.64 -6.07 5.34
CA SER A 99 -12.75 -4.66 4.95
C SER A 99 -14.15 -4.09 5.22
N LEU A 100 -15.21 -4.90 5.06
CA LEU A 100 -16.58 -4.52 5.46
C LEU A 100 -16.69 -4.34 6.98
N ILE A 101 -16.08 -5.25 7.75
CA ILE A 101 -16.01 -5.14 9.22
C ILE A 101 -15.26 -3.87 9.62
N ALA A 102 -14.13 -3.57 8.98
CA ALA A 102 -13.38 -2.34 9.26
C ALA A 102 -14.17 -1.07 8.97
N ILE A 103 -14.90 -1.01 7.86
CA ILE A 103 -15.82 0.10 7.57
C ILE A 103 -16.85 0.22 8.67
N TYR A 104 -17.52 -0.88 9.04
CA TYR A 104 -18.58 -0.84 10.04
C TYR A 104 -18.12 -0.20 11.36
N PHE A 105 -16.88 -0.43 11.76
CA PHE A 105 -16.33 0.13 13.01
C PHE A 105 -15.66 1.49 12.87
N SER A 106 -15.10 1.83 11.71
CA SER A 106 -14.26 3.02 11.55
C SER A 106 -14.88 4.13 10.71
N ALA A 107 -15.81 3.81 9.80
CA ALA A 107 -16.30 4.77 8.82
C ALA A 107 -17.24 5.77 9.48
N ALA A 108 -16.83 7.03 9.49
CA ALA A 108 -17.66 8.15 9.92
C ALA A 108 -18.19 8.94 8.72
N LYS A 109 -17.48 8.90 7.58
CA LYS A 109 -17.81 9.62 6.35
C LYS A 109 -17.80 8.68 5.15
N SER A 110 -18.53 9.03 4.09
CA SER A 110 -18.50 8.29 2.82
C SER A 110 -17.09 8.20 2.21
N THR A 111 -16.22 9.17 2.51
CA THR A 111 -14.81 9.19 2.09
C THR A 111 -13.97 8.08 2.71
N ASP A 112 -14.40 7.53 3.85
CA ASP A 112 -13.71 6.42 4.55
C ASP A 112 -13.85 5.08 3.80
N LEU A 113 -14.68 5.05 2.76
CA LEU A 113 -14.80 3.92 1.84
C LEU A 113 -13.66 3.87 0.81
N LEU A 114 -12.90 4.94 0.60
CA LEU A 114 -11.81 4.97 -0.38
C LEU A 114 -10.70 3.95 -0.08
N PRO A 115 -10.22 3.79 1.17
CA PRO A 115 -9.34 2.69 1.56
C PRO A 115 -9.87 1.29 1.21
N LEU A 116 -11.18 1.04 1.29
CA LEU A 116 -11.78 -0.24 0.92
C LEU A 116 -11.55 -0.57 -0.55
N PHE A 117 -11.86 0.38 -1.44
CA PHE A 117 -11.63 0.21 -2.87
C PHE A 117 -10.15 -0.06 -3.14
N ALA A 118 -9.26 0.66 -2.46
CA ALA A 118 -7.82 0.45 -2.55
C ALA A 118 -7.41 -0.97 -2.14
N ILE A 119 -7.98 -1.51 -1.06
CA ILE A 119 -7.71 -2.87 -0.55
C ILE A 119 -8.17 -3.93 -1.55
N ILE A 120 -9.36 -3.78 -2.14
CA ILE A 120 -9.88 -4.73 -3.12
C ILE A 120 -8.99 -4.74 -4.37
N ILE A 121 -8.64 -3.57 -4.89
CA ILE A 121 -7.71 -3.43 -6.03
C ILE A 121 -6.36 -4.04 -5.67
N GLY A 122 -5.84 -3.73 -4.47
CA GLY A 122 -4.57 -4.25 -3.96
C GLY A 122 -4.58 -5.76 -3.85
N ARG A 123 -5.70 -6.35 -3.41
CA ARG A 123 -5.86 -7.80 -3.35
C ARG A 123 -5.70 -8.46 -4.71
N LEU A 124 -6.33 -7.89 -5.73
CA LEU A 124 -6.22 -8.37 -7.10
C LEU A 124 -4.81 -8.18 -7.67
N ALA A 125 -4.11 -7.12 -7.26
CA ALA A 125 -2.72 -6.88 -7.62
C ALA A 125 -1.77 -7.92 -7.04
N GLU A 126 -1.88 -8.16 -5.72
CA GLU A 126 -1.10 -9.16 -4.98
C GLU A 126 -1.33 -10.57 -5.52
N MET A 127 -2.49 -10.82 -6.11
CA MET A 127 -2.84 -12.09 -6.74
C MET A 127 -2.17 -12.35 -8.10
N SER A 128 -1.18 -11.54 -8.48
CA SER A 128 -0.46 -11.75 -9.72
C SER A 128 0.68 -12.75 -9.53
N SER A 129 0.88 -13.64 -10.52
CA SER A 129 1.94 -14.65 -10.49
C SER A 129 3.35 -14.08 -10.69
N THR A 130 3.47 -12.95 -11.36
CA THR A 130 4.78 -12.33 -11.66
C THR A 130 4.97 -11.01 -10.91
N PRO A 131 6.22 -10.70 -10.49
CA PRO A 131 6.54 -9.43 -9.83
C PRO A 131 6.11 -8.20 -10.64
N GLN A 132 6.29 -8.24 -11.97
CA GLN A 132 5.93 -7.12 -12.84
C GLN A 132 4.42 -6.86 -12.87
N LYS A 133 3.60 -7.92 -12.90
CA LYS A 133 2.14 -7.78 -12.82
C LYS A 133 1.68 -7.26 -11.46
N VAL A 134 2.37 -7.64 -10.38
CA VAL A 134 2.13 -7.08 -9.04
C VAL A 134 2.37 -5.56 -9.05
N ARG A 135 3.53 -5.10 -9.56
CA ARG A 135 3.87 -3.66 -9.64
C ARG A 135 2.82 -2.88 -10.44
N LEU A 136 2.53 -3.33 -11.67
CA LEU A 136 1.61 -2.63 -12.56
C LEU A 136 0.21 -2.48 -11.94
N ARG A 137 -0.30 -3.55 -11.32
CA ARG A 137 -1.63 -3.53 -10.71
C ARG A 137 -1.64 -2.78 -9.36
N MET A 138 -0.53 -2.77 -8.61
CA MET A 138 -0.41 -1.97 -7.39
C MET A 138 -0.42 -0.48 -7.70
N ALA A 139 0.00 -0.03 -8.88
CA ALA A 139 -0.15 1.39 -9.27
C ALA A 139 -1.61 1.87 -9.13
N LEU A 140 -2.57 1.00 -9.43
CA LEU A 140 -4.01 1.31 -9.35
C LEU A 140 -4.53 1.47 -7.92
N THR A 141 -3.76 1.07 -6.90
CA THR A 141 -4.17 1.27 -5.49
C THR A 141 -3.85 2.67 -4.99
N PHE A 142 -2.91 3.38 -5.61
CA PHE A 142 -2.47 4.70 -5.15
C PHE A 142 -3.54 5.79 -5.29
N PRO A 143 -4.33 5.88 -6.39
CA PRO A 143 -5.30 6.97 -6.54
C PRO A 143 -6.35 7.02 -5.41
N PRO A 144 -7.01 5.91 -5.01
CA PRO A 144 -7.94 5.96 -3.88
C PRO A 144 -7.28 6.39 -2.56
N TRP A 145 -6.05 5.94 -2.28
CA TRP A 145 -5.29 6.36 -1.10
C TRP A 145 -4.93 7.83 -1.14
N MET A 146 -4.49 8.35 -2.29
CA MET A 146 -4.16 9.77 -2.44
C MET A 146 -5.40 10.66 -2.22
N VAL A 147 -6.53 10.31 -2.82
CA VAL A 147 -7.78 11.06 -2.62
C VAL A 147 -8.19 11.04 -1.15
N TYR A 148 -8.13 9.87 -0.50
CA TYR A 148 -8.41 9.75 0.93
C TYR A 148 -7.52 10.68 1.77
N ASN A 149 -6.21 10.70 1.50
CA ASN A 149 -5.24 11.50 2.24
C ASN A 149 -5.41 13.00 2.03
N ILE A 150 -5.74 13.43 0.81
CA ILE A 150 -6.03 14.83 0.50
C ILE A 150 -7.26 15.30 1.29
N LEU A 151 -8.34 14.52 1.26
CA LEU A 151 -9.62 14.90 1.90
C LEU A 151 -9.53 14.94 3.44
N HIS A 152 -8.57 14.24 4.03
CA HIS A 152 -8.33 14.23 5.48
C HIS A 152 -7.15 15.11 5.92
N GLY A 153 -6.47 15.80 5.00
CA GLY A 153 -5.34 16.69 5.33
C GLY A 153 -4.05 15.97 5.74
N TYR A 154 -3.88 14.70 5.34
CA TYR A 154 -2.69 13.91 5.63
C TYR A 154 -1.55 14.19 4.64
N HIS A 155 -1.02 15.42 4.65
CA HIS A 155 -0.06 15.93 3.67
C HIS A 155 1.21 15.08 3.52
N LEU A 156 1.78 14.59 4.63
CA LEU A 156 2.93 13.68 4.58
C LEU A 156 2.63 12.40 3.82
N LEU A 157 1.43 11.85 3.99
CA LEU A 157 1.01 10.63 3.30
C LEU A 157 0.72 10.89 1.82
N VAL A 158 0.17 12.06 1.47
CA VAL A 158 0.04 12.48 0.06
C VAL A 158 1.42 12.53 -0.62
N PHE A 159 2.41 13.14 0.03
CA PHE A 159 3.78 13.18 -0.46
C PHE A 159 4.35 11.77 -0.64
N ALA A 160 4.20 10.91 0.39
CA ALA A 160 4.67 9.54 0.33
C ALA A 160 4.02 8.74 -0.80
N ASN A 161 2.69 8.77 -0.94
CA ASN A 161 1.99 8.10 -2.04
C ASN A 161 2.50 8.54 -3.40
N THR A 162 2.76 9.84 -3.57
CA THR A 162 3.27 10.41 -4.83
C THR A 162 4.68 9.89 -5.12
N ALA A 163 5.61 10.02 -4.18
CA ALA A 163 6.99 9.57 -4.34
C ALA A 163 7.10 8.06 -4.55
N VAL A 164 6.29 7.27 -3.83
CA VAL A 164 6.22 5.82 -3.99
C VAL A 164 5.64 5.43 -5.35
N LEU A 165 4.64 6.15 -5.85
CA LEU A 165 4.10 5.92 -7.20
C LEU A 165 5.15 6.20 -8.28
N PHE A 166 5.93 7.28 -8.15
CA PHE A 166 7.07 7.54 -9.04
C PHE A 166 8.12 6.42 -8.97
N SER A 167 8.50 5.98 -7.75
CA SER A 167 9.41 4.85 -7.56
C SER A 167 8.87 3.56 -8.21
N LEU A 168 7.56 3.29 -8.08
CA LEU A 168 6.91 2.15 -8.71
C LEU A 168 7.04 2.22 -10.23
N PHE A 169 6.75 3.36 -10.86
CA PHE A 169 6.89 3.51 -12.31
C PHE A 169 8.34 3.36 -12.77
N TRP A 170 9.28 3.92 -12.01
CA TRP A 170 10.71 3.72 -12.26
C TRP A 170 11.09 2.23 -12.18
N ALA A 171 10.64 1.51 -11.16
CA ALA A 171 10.89 0.09 -11.01
C ALA A 171 10.25 -0.72 -12.16
N ILE A 172 9.06 -0.36 -12.63
CA ILE A 172 8.44 -0.98 -13.81
C ILE A 172 9.34 -0.81 -15.03
N TRP A 173 9.83 0.41 -15.28
CA TRP A 173 10.71 0.71 -16.40
C TRP A 173 12.03 -0.06 -16.30
N GLN A 174 12.71 0.01 -15.15
CA GLN A 174 13.97 -0.70 -14.89
C GLN A 174 13.86 -2.21 -15.16
N HIS A 175 12.84 -2.87 -14.61
CA HIS A 175 12.67 -4.32 -14.75
C HIS A 175 12.17 -4.74 -16.15
N HIS A 176 11.49 -3.85 -16.87
CA HIS A 176 11.13 -4.08 -18.27
C HIS A 176 12.35 -4.01 -19.19
N SER A 177 13.19 -2.98 -19.04
CA SER A 177 14.41 -2.80 -19.83
C SER A 177 15.44 -3.90 -19.61
N ILE A 178 15.55 -4.46 -18.39
CA ILE A 178 16.46 -5.59 -18.11
C ILE A 178 16.01 -6.86 -18.86
N LYS A 179 14.70 -7.13 -18.93
CA LYS A 179 14.20 -8.30 -19.65
C LYS A 179 14.54 -8.24 -21.15
N HIS A 180 14.48 -7.06 -21.76
CA HIS A 180 14.84 -6.86 -23.16
C HIS A 180 16.35 -6.83 -23.44
N ARG A 181 17.20 -6.69 -22.42
CA ARG A 181 18.68 -6.72 -22.58
C ARG A 181 19.31 -8.11 -22.46
N VAL A 182 18.64 -9.05 -21.79
CA VAL A 182 19.18 -10.38 -21.50
C VAL A 182 18.65 -11.45 -22.46
N GLU A 183 17.61 -11.15 -23.24
CA GLU A 183 17.11 -12.04 -24.29
C GLU A 183 17.15 -11.35 -25.67
N PRO A 184 18.30 -11.32 -26.36
CA PRO A 184 18.32 -11.52 -27.80
C PRO A 184 18.60 -12.99 -28.09
N VAL A 185 17.64 -13.63 -28.78
CA VAL A 185 17.65 -14.98 -29.37
C VAL A 185 17.27 -16.12 -28.42
#